data_AF-A0A1G2C6I3-F1
#
_entry.id   AF-A0A1G2C6I3-F1
#
_cell.length_a   1.000
_cell.length_b   1.000
_cell.length_c   1.000
_cell.angle_alpha   90.00
_cell.angle_beta   90.00
_cell.angle_gamma   90.00
#
_symmetry.space_group_name_H-M   'P 1'
#
loop_
_entity.id
_entity.type
_entity.pdbx_description
1 polymer ?
#
loop_
_entity_poly.entity_id
_entity_poly.type
_entity_poly.pdbx_seq_one_letter_code
_entity_poly.pdbx_strand_id
1 'polypeptide(L)'
;MRDIKNLKANLEGVSLPDTETKNARAQIMGELDEAIGYYNKQNLAVLGAGMRGTKEVARNLLEWRSIYYLPLSQKAIAFVMWAKNQNLMQAAEQRLGDIEKTINNLNLSENAELTALAREANGNLENALQANELARRTFLRNYIYEDALALIRTSLEKLSQTYRNFFDLSVAVNKVLPRY
;
A
#
# COMPACT_ATOMS: atom_id res chain seq x y z
N MET A 1 -14.21 -7.77 15.77
CA MET A 1 -13.01 -8.24 16.53
C MET A 1 -12.07 -9.11 15.68
N ARG A 2 -12.56 -10.09 14.92
CA ARG A 2 -11.72 -10.85 13.97
C ARG A 2 -10.95 -9.92 13.01
N ASP A 3 -11.62 -8.88 12.53
CA ASP A 3 -11.02 -7.90 11.60
C ASP A 3 -9.86 -7.10 12.22
N ILE A 4 -9.95 -6.68 13.50
CA ILE A 4 -8.87 -5.95 14.19
C ILE A 4 -7.64 -6.83 14.37
N LYS A 5 -7.85 -8.08 14.80
CA LYS A 5 -6.78 -9.05 14.98
C LYS A 5 -6.09 -9.37 13.65
N ASN A 6 -6.86 -9.53 12.59
CA ASN A 6 -6.33 -9.71 11.23
C ASN A 6 -5.52 -8.48 10.77
N LEU A 7 -5.99 -7.26 11.06
CA LEU A 7 -5.26 -6.03 10.73
C LEU A 7 -3.93 -5.92 11.46
N LYS A 8 -3.89 -6.27 12.75
CA LYS A 8 -2.62 -6.33 13.51
C LYS A 8 -1.64 -7.33 12.89
N ALA A 9 -2.08 -8.55 12.61
CA ALA A 9 -1.24 -9.57 11.98
C ALA A 9 -0.70 -9.10 10.62
N ASN A 10 -1.53 -8.43 9.81
CA ASN A 10 -1.10 -7.85 8.55
C ASN A 10 -0.05 -6.74 8.72
N LEU A 11 -0.18 -5.90 9.75
CA LEU A 11 0.80 -4.85 10.06
C LEU A 11 2.13 -5.45 10.55
N GLU A 12 2.09 -6.50 11.37
CA GLU A 12 3.28 -7.19 11.85
C GLU A 12 4.05 -7.84 10.69
N GLY A 13 3.33 -8.43 9.74
CA GLY A 13 3.91 -9.15 8.60
C GLY A 13 4.48 -8.29 7.47
N VAL A 14 4.33 -6.95 7.49
CA VAL A 14 4.91 -6.10 6.45
C VAL A 14 6.37 -5.73 6.75
N SER A 15 7.21 -5.81 5.72
CA SER A 15 8.57 -5.27 5.75
C SER A 15 8.54 -3.77 5.55
N LEU A 16 9.38 -3.03 6.28
CA LEU A 16 9.39 -1.57 6.29
C LEU A 16 10.80 -1.03 6.01
N PRO A 17 10.93 -0.04 5.12
CA PRO A 17 12.22 0.39 4.60
C PRO A 17 13.07 1.17 5.62
N ASP A 18 12.44 1.89 6.55
CA ASP A 18 13.14 2.83 7.43
C ASP A 18 12.57 2.85 8.87
N THR A 19 13.25 3.58 9.76
CA THR A 19 12.86 3.68 11.18
C THR A 19 11.60 4.52 11.39
N GLU A 20 11.38 5.58 10.60
CA GLU A 20 10.19 6.42 10.72
C GLU A 20 8.92 5.63 10.40
N THR A 21 8.96 4.81 9.35
CA THR A 21 7.83 3.97 8.95
C THR A 21 7.59 2.83 9.94
N LYS A 22 8.65 2.29 10.57
CA LYS A 22 8.52 1.36 11.70
C LYS A 22 7.85 2.00 12.91
N ASN A 23 8.17 3.26 13.21
CA ASN A 23 7.53 4.02 14.29
C ASN A 23 6.06 4.29 13.98
N ALA A 24 5.74 4.69 12.74
CA ALA A 24 4.36 4.89 12.30
C ALA A 24 3.53 3.60 12.43
N ARG A 25 4.09 2.45 12.04
CA ARG A 25 3.45 1.15 12.27
C ARG A 25 3.22 0.89 13.76
N ALA A 26 4.22 1.11 14.60
CA ALA A 26 4.12 0.87 16.04
C ALA A 26 3.02 1.73 16.67
N GLN A 27 2.90 3.00 16.26
CA GLN A 27 1.81 3.89 16.69
C GLN A 27 0.43 3.33 16.27
N ILE A 28 0.26 2.94 15.01
CA ILE A 28 -1.00 2.35 14.53
C ILE A 28 -1.33 1.07 15.31
N MET A 29 -0.33 0.22 15.59
CA MET A 29 -0.53 -0.98 16.39
C MET A 29 -0.97 -0.67 17.83
N GLY A 30 -0.38 0.35 18.46
CA GLY A 30 -0.79 0.82 19.79
C GLY A 30 -2.23 1.33 19.82
N GLU A 31 -2.61 2.17 18.85
CA GLU A 31 -3.99 2.67 18.68
C GLU A 31 -4.98 1.49 18.50
N LEU A 32 -4.60 0.44 17.76
CA LEU A 32 -5.41 -0.77 17.59
C LEU A 32 -5.54 -1.59 18.89
N ASP A 33 -4.49 -1.65 19.71
CA ASP A 33 -4.53 -2.33 21.01
C ASP A 33 -5.45 -1.59 22.00
N GLU A 34 -5.41 -0.27 22.00
CA GLU A 34 -6.36 0.56 22.76
C GLU A 34 -7.80 0.31 22.30
N ALA A 35 -8.05 0.22 20.99
CA ALA A 35 -9.36 -0.09 20.43
C ALA A 35 -9.88 -1.47 20.86
N ILE A 36 -9.01 -2.48 20.89
CA ILE A 36 -9.31 -3.82 21.41
C ILE A 36 -9.69 -3.74 22.89
N GLY A 37 -8.89 -3.02 23.69
CA GLY A 37 -9.12 -2.82 25.11
C GLY A 37 -10.48 -2.17 25.39
N TYR A 38 -10.81 -1.10 24.66
CA TYR A 38 -12.10 -0.42 24.77
C TYR A 38 -13.26 -1.37 24.44
N TYR A 39 -13.20 -2.06 23.30
CA TYR A 39 -14.25 -2.99 22.89
C TYR A 39 -14.49 -4.09 23.95
N ASN A 40 -13.42 -4.68 24.48
CA ASN A 40 -13.53 -5.73 25.48
C ASN A 40 -14.20 -5.22 26.77
N LYS A 41 -13.87 -4.00 27.22
CA LYS A 41 -14.52 -3.36 28.38
C LYS A 41 -16.01 -3.14 28.14
N GLN A 42 -16.39 -2.63 26.98
CA GLN A 42 -17.81 -2.43 26.62
C GLN A 42 -18.58 -3.76 26.56
N ASN A 43 -17.96 -4.80 26.00
CA ASN A 43 -18.58 -6.12 25.93
C ASN A 43 -18.85 -6.73 27.32
N LEU A 44 -17.94 -6.53 28.28
CA LEU A 44 -18.16 -6.94 29.67
C LEU A 44 -19.26 -6.13 30.36
N ALA A 45 -19.37 -4.82 30.07
CA ALA A 45 -20.42 -3.96 30.62
C ALA A 45 -21.84 -4.40 30.21
N VAL A 46 -22.00 -5.00 29.03
CA VAL A 46 -23.28 -5.57 28.56
C VAL A 46 -23.75 -6.73 29.45
N LEU A 47 -22.83 -7.55 29.96
CA LEU A 47 -23.17 -8.77 30.72
C LEU A 47 -23.84 -8.48 32.07
N GLY A 48 -23.67 -7.27 32.62
CA GLY A 48 -24.32 -6.83 33.86
C GLY A 48 -25.43 -5.79 33.65
N ALA A 49 -25.67 -5.37 32.41
CA ALA A 49 -26.64 -4.34 32.09
C ALA A 49 -28.00 -4.95 31.77
N GLY A 50 -29.06 -4.56 32.49
CA GLY A 50 -30.44 -4.82 32.06
C GLY A 50 -30.74 -4.17 30.70
N MET A 51 -31.88 -4.49 30.07
CA MET A 51 -32.22 -4.10 28.68
C MET A 51 -31.96 -2.62 28.32
N ARG A 52 -32.23 -1.67 29.24
CA ARG A 52 -31.97 -0.24 29.02
C ARG A 52 -30.47 0.05 28.92
N GLY A 53 -29.67 -0.50 29.83
CA GLY A 53 -28.22 -0.34 29.81
C GLY A 53 -27.58 -1.03 28.60
N THR A 54 -28.09 -2.19 28.17
CA THR A 54 -27.64 -2.83 26.93
C THR A 54 -27.85 -1.93 25.70
N LYS A 55 -29.01 -1.25 25.60
CA LYS A 55 -29.28 -0.31 24.50
C LYS A 55 -28.33 0.88 24.51
N GLU A 56 -28.03 1.42 25.68
CA GLU A 56 -27.10 2.55 25.84
C GLU A 56 -25.67 2.15 25.44
N VAL A 57 -25.18 1.01 25.94
CA VAL A 57 -23.85 0.48 25.56
C VAL A 57 -23.77 0.24 24.05
N ALA A 58 -24.82 -0.33 23.44
CA ALA A 58 -24.85 -0.54 21.99
C ALA A 58 -24.77 0.77 21.20
N ARG A 59 -25.50 1.81 21.63
CA ARG A 59 -25.45 3.14 21.02
C ARG A 59 -24.06 3.76 21.14
N ASN A 60 -23.48 3.75 22.35
CA ASN A 60 -22.15 4.30 22.60
C ASN A 60 -21.08 3.56 21.79
N LEU A 61 -21.21 2.24 21.67
CA LEU A 61 -20.30 1.42 20.86
C LEU A 61 -20.41 1.73 19.36
N LEU A 62 -21.63 1.95 18.86
CA LEU A 62 -21.86 2.32 17.47
C LEU A 62 -21.23 3.69 17.15
N GLU A 63 -21.43 4.67 18.02
CA GLU A 63 -20.87 6.01 17.90
C GLU A 63 -19.34 5.98 17.96
N TRP A 64 -18.77 5.33 18.97
CA TRP A 64 -17.33 5.13 19.09
C TRP A 64 -16.75 4.44 17.85
N ARG A 65 -17.43 3.41 17.33
CA ARG A 65 -16.99 2.70 16.13
C ARG A 65 -16.89 3.65 14.95
N SER A 66 -17.89 4.51 14.77
CA SER A 66 -17.94 5.47 13.66
C SER A 66 -16.86 6.54 13.78
N ILE A 67 -16.65 7.09 14.97
CA ILE A 67 -15.79 8.25 15.18
C ILE A 67 -14.31 7.85 15.30
N TYR A 68 -14.02 6.69 15.91
CA TYR A 68 -12.66 6.30 16.26
C TYR A 68 -12.18 5.06 15.49
N TYR A 69 -12.89 3.94 15.63
CA TYR A 69 -12.39 2.66 15.11
C TYR A 69 -12.36 2.60 13.58
N LEU A 70 -13.39 3.10 12.90
CA LEU A 70 -13.45 3.07 11.43
C LEU A 70 -12.28 3.86 10.81
N PRO A 71 -12.03 5.14 11.17
CA PRO A 71 -10.85 5.87 10.68
C PRO A 71 -9.52 5.17 10.99
N LEU A 72 -9.36 4.62 12.19
CA LEU A 72 -8.16 3.86 12.56
C LEU A 72 -7.98 2.61 11.71
N SER A 73 -9.05 1.86 11.45
CA SER A 73 -8.99 0.66 10.62
C SER A 73 -8.63 0.98 9.17
N GLN A 74 -9.17 2.10 8.65
CA GLN A 74 -8.85 2.62 7.32
C GLN A 74 -7.37 3.04 7.23
N LYS A 75 -6.84 3.69 8.27
CA LYS A 75 -5.42 4.00 8.42
C LYS A 75 -4.54 2.76 8.35
N ALA A 76 -4.87 1.74 9.13
CA ALA A 76 -4.14 0.48 9.12
C ALA A 76 -4.18 -0.21 7.74
N ILE A 77 -5.35 -0.26 7.08
CA ILE A 77 -5.50 -0.86 5.74
C ILE A 77 -4.63 -0.13 4.73
N ALA A 78 -4.74 1.21 4.67
CA ALA A 78 -3.96 2.02 3.74
C ALA A 78 -2.45 1.84 3.99
N PHE A 79 -2.01 1.80 5.25
CA PHE A 79 -0.61 1.59 5.60
C PHE A 79 -0.11 0.21 5.14
N VAL A 80 -0.88 -0.85 5.34
CA VAL A 80 -0.54 -2.20 4.87
C VAL A 80 -0.43 -2.23 3.34
N MET A 81 -1.36 -1.58 2.63
CA MET A 81 -1.31 -1.50 1.16
C MET A 81 -0.05 -0.76 0.68
N TRP A 82 0.26 0.39 1.28
CA TRP A 82 1.48 1.13 1.01
C TRP A 82 2.74 0.28 1.28
N ALA A 83 2.82 -0.39 2.42
CA ALA A 83 4.00 -1.18 2.79
C ALA A 83 4.20 -2.37 1.83
N LYS A 84 3.12 -3.04 1.40
CA LYS A 84 3.19 -4.13 0.40
C LYS A 84 3.64 -3.64 -0.98
N ASN A 85 3.37 -2.38 -1.32
CA ASN A 85 3.76 -1.79 -2.59
C ASN A 85 5.29 -1.67 -2.74
N GLN A 86 6.04 -1.56 -1.64
CA GLN A 86 7.49 -1.34 -1.67
C GLN A 86 8.23 -2.46 -2.43
N ASN A 87 7.88 -3.71 -2.16
CA ASN A 87 8.51 -4.86 -2.83
C ASN A 87 8.23 -4.87 -4.34
N LEU A 88 7.03 -4.46 -4.76
CA LEU A 88 6.66 -4.42 -6.17
C LEU A 88 7.40 -3.33 -6.94
N MET A 89 7.63 -2.17 -6.31
CA MET A 89 8.43 -1.09 -6.91
C MET A 89 9.90 -1.47 -7.00
N GLN A 90 10.48 -2.03 -5.93
CA GLN A 90 11.87 -2.48 -5.95
C GLN A 90 12.12 -3.52 -7.06
N ALA A 91 11.19 -4.48 -7.23
CA ALA A 91 11.25 -5.44 -8.31
C ALA A 91 11.13 -4.78 -9.70
N ALA A 92 10.32 -3.71 -9.82
CA ALA A 92 10.17 -2.98 -11.07
C ALA A 92 11.43 -2.16 -11.42
N GLU A 93 12.06 -1.50 -10.44
CA GLU A 93 13.34 -0.79 -10.61
C GLU A 93 14.44 -1.73 -11.10
N GLN A 94 14.58 -2.89 -10.43
CA GLN A 94 15.55 -3.90 -10.85
C GLN A 94 15.28 -4.37 -12.28
N ARG A 95 14.02 -4.67 -12.60
CA ARG A 95 13.64 -5.21 -13.91
C ARG A 95 13.80 -4.18 -15.03
N LEU A 96 13.52 -2.91 -14.78
CA LEU A 96 13.78 -1.84 -15.74
C LEU A 96 15.28 -1.74 -16.03
N GLY A 97 16.13 -1.78 -15.00
CA GLY A 97 17.59 -1.77 -15.18
C GLY A 97 18.10 -2.97 -15.99
N ASP A 98 17.53 -4.17 -15.79
CA ASP A 98 17.88 -5.35 -16.58
C ASP A 98 17.42 -5.24 -18.04
N ILE A 99 16.24 -4.67 -18.28
CA ILE A 99 15.72 -4.37 -19.62
C ILE A 99 16.64 -3.38 -20.34
N GLU A 100 17.00 -2.27 -19.71
CA GLU A 100 17.86 -1.24 -20.30
C GLU A 100 19.24 -1.81 -20.65
N LYS A 101 19.83 -2.61 -19.76
CA LYS A 101 21.07 -3.35 -20.05
C LYS A 101 20.90 -4.27 -21.25
N THR A 102 19.78 -4.98 -21.35
CA THR A 102 19.50 -5.91 -22.46
C THR A 102 19.40 -5.17 -23.80
N ILE A 103 18.66 -4.05 -23.83
CA ILE A 103 18.54 -3.19 -25.02
C ILE A 103 19.92 -2.71 -25.47
N ASN A 104 20.75 -2.25 -24.53
CA ASN A 104 22.11 -1.78 -24.83
C ASN A 104 23.03 -2.92 -25.30
N ASN A 105 23.05 -4.05 -24.60
CA ASN A 105 23.93 -5.19 -24.93
C ASN A 105 23.61 -5.81 -26.30
N LEU A 106 22.35 -5.76 -26.73
CA LEU A 106 21.91 -6.25 -28.02
C LEU A 106 21.96 -5.18 -29.13
N ASN A 107 22.48 -3.98 -28.82
CA ASN A 107 22.52 -2.81 -29.73
C ASN A 107 21.13 -2.48 -30.32
N LEU A 108 20.07 -2.64 -29.53
CA LEU A 108 18.69 -2.39 -29.94
C LEU A 108 18.25 -0.94 -29.70
N SER A 109 19.17 -0.06 -29.30
CA SER A 109 18.90 1.34 -28.98
C SER A 109 18.36 2.16 -30.17
N GLU A 110 18.68 1.75 -31.40
CA GLU A 110 18.17 2.38 -32.62
C GLU A 110 16.72 1.98 -32.93
N ASN A 111 16.18 0.96 -32.26
CA ASN A 111 14.78 0.59 -32.41
C ASN A 111 13.88 1.59 -31.66
N ALA A 112 13.19 2.44 -32.43
CA ALA A 112 12.33 3.49 -31.90
C ALA A 112 11.17 2.96 -31.03
N GLU A 113 10.60 1.79 -31.35
CA GLU A 113 9.53 1.17 -30.57
C GLU A 113 10.05 0.75 -29.18
N LEU A 114 11.19 0.05 -29.13
CA LEU A 114 11.80 -0.39 -27.87
C LEU A 114 12.22 0.80 -26.99
N THR A 115 12.85 1.81 -27.58
CA THR A 115 13.27 3.02 -26.85
C THR A 115 12.07 3.81 -26.33
N ALA A 116 10.97 3.89 -27.08
CA ALA A 116 9.74 4.55 -26.64
C ALA A 116 9.10 3.81 -25.46
N LEU A 117 8.94 2.48 -25.56
CA LEU A 117 8.35 1.66 -24.49
C LEU A 117 9.20 1.69 -23.21
N ALA A 118 10.53 1.64 -23.33
CA ALA A 118 11.45 1.74 -22.20
C ALA A 118 11.35 3.10 -21.50
N ARG A 119 11.32 4.19 -22.28
CA ARG A 119 11.12 5.54 -21.74
C ARG A 119 9.77 5.69 -21.04
N GLU A 120 8.71 5.14 -21.61
CA GLU A 120 7.38 5.18 -21.00
C GLU A 120 7.32 4.35 -19.71
N ALA A 121 7.96 3.16 -19.69
CA ALA A 121 8.08 2.34 -18.49
C ALA A 121 8.82 3.10 -17.38
N ASN A 122 9.95 3.75 -17.70
CA ASN A 122 10.69 4.57 -16.74
C ASN A 122 9.84 5.73 -16.20
N GLY A 123 9.18 6.50 -17.08
CA GLY A 123 8.32 7.60 -16.66
C GLY A 123 7.14 7.16 -15.79
N ASN A 124 6.53 6.01 -16.08
CA ASN A 124 5.50 5.43 -15.22
C ASN A 124 6.05 4.98 -13.86
N LEU A 125 7.25 4.39 -13.82
CA LEU A 125 7.89 3.97 -12.57
C LEU A 125 8.25 5.17 -11.69
N GLU A 126 8.83 6.23 -12.25
CA GLU A 126 9.13 7.47 -11.54
C GLU A 126 7.87 8.08 -10.92
N ASN A 127 6.77 8.15 -11.68
CA ASN A 127 5.48 8.63 -11.16
C ASN A 127 4.95 7.73 -10.03
N ALA A 128 5.11 6.41 -10.14
CA ALA A 128 4.71 5.48 -9.11
C ALA A 128 5.48 5.69 -7.80
N LEU A 129 6.80 5.89 -7.90
CA LEU A 129 7.70 6.16 -6.78
C LEU A 129 7.37 7.49 -6.11
N GLN A 130 7.13 8.55 -6.89
CA GLN A 130 6.74 9.86 -6.37
C GLN A 130 5.42 9.80 -5.59
N ALA A 131 4.38 9.18 -6.18
CA ALA A 131 3.08 9.02 -5.51
C ALA A 131 3.22 8.18 -4.23
N ASN A 132 4.05 7.14 -4.25
CA ASN A 132 4.32 6.31 -3.08
C ASN A 132 5.05 7.05 -1.95
N GLU A 133 6.02 7.90 -2.29
CA GLU A 133 6.72 8.73 -1.29
C GLU A 133 5.79 9.79 -0.70
N LEU A 134 4.92 10.39 -1.51
CA LEU A 134 3.88 11.29 -1.00
C LEU A 134 2.93 10.55 -0.04
N ALA A 135 2.50 9.33 -0.38
CA ALA A 135 1.70 8.51 0.52
C ALA A 135 2.45 8.20 1.82
N ARG A 136 3.75 7.90 1.78
CA ARG A 136 4.57 7.72 3.00
C ARG A 136 4.50 8.95 3.89
N ARG A 137 4.64 10.15 3.32
CA ARG A 137 4.61 11.42 4.06
C ARG A 137 3.25 11.71 4.70
N THR A 138 2.13 11.27 4.13
CA THR A 138 0.81 11.46 4.76
C THR A 138 0.69 10.64 6.05
N PHE A 139 1.29 9.45 6.11
CA PHE A 139 1.33 8.66 7.35
C PHE A 139 2.20 9.27 8.46
N LEU A 140 3.22 10.06 8.10
CA LEU A 140 4.19 10.61 9.05
C LEU A 140 3.82 11.98 9.62
N ARG A 141 2.90 12.72 8.98
CA ARG A 141 2.55 14.09 9.37
C ARG A 141 1.10 14.20 9.80
N ASN A 142 0.22 14.44 8.84
CA ASN A 142 -1.22 14.61 9.04
C ASN A 142 -1.93 13.59 8.18
N TYR A 143 -2.36 12.50 8.83
CA TYR A 143 -3.02 11.42 8.13
C TYR A 143 -4.44 11.81 7.71
N ILE A 144 -4.68 11.86 6.41
CA ILE A 144 -6.00 11.96 5.80
C ILE A 144 -6.18 10.71 4.93
N TYR A 145 -7.20 9.89 5.24
CA TYR A 145 -7.37 8.58 4.61
C TYR A 145 -7.56 8.69 3.09
N GLU A 146 -8.43 9.59 2.64
CA GLU A 146 -8.72 9.73 1.21
C GLU A 146 -7.48 10.17 0.42
N ASP A 147 -6.68 11.09 0.97
CA ASP A 147 -5.43 11.55 0.34
C ASP A 147 -4.42 10.40 0.25
N ALA A 148 -4.19 9.68 1.35
CA ALA A 148 -3.28 8.55 1.37
C ALA A 148 -3.71 7.46 0.39
N LEU A 149 -5.01 7.13 0.35
CA LEU A 149 -5.55 6.10 -0.52
C LEU A 149 -5.47 6.51 -1.99
N ALA A 150 -5.77 7.76 -2.32
CA ALA A 150 -5.64 8.28 -3.68
C ALA A 150 -4.19 8.18 -4.18
N LEU A 151 -3.22 8.56 -3.35
CA LEU A 151 -1.79 8.45 -3.67
C LEU A 151 -1.35 7.00 -3.86
N ILE A 152 -1.80 6.08 -3.01
CA ILE A 152 -1.52 4.64 -3.14
C ILE A 152 -2.13 4.09 -4.44
N ARG A 153 -3.37 4.47 -4.79
CA ARG A 153 -4.01 4.07 -6.05
C ARG A 153 -3.22 4.55 -7.26
N THR A 154 -2.87 5.84 -7.29
CA THR A 154 -2.04 6.41 -8.36
C THR A 154 -0.72 5.66 -8.50
N SER A 155 -0.06 5.35 -7.38
CA SER A 155 1.18 4.57 -7.39
C SER A 155 0.98 3.18 -7.99
N LEU A 156 -0.06 2.45 -7.58
CA LEU A 156 -0.37 1.12 -8.09
C LEU A 156 -0.78 1.12 -9.57
N GLU A 157 -1.54 2.12 -10.01
CA GLU A 157 -1.93 2.28 -11.42
C GLU A 157 -0.70 2.51 -12.31
N LYS A 158 0.20 3.40 -11.87
CA LYS A 158 1.45 3.68 -12.58
C LYS A 158 2.41 2.50 -12.58
N LEU A 159 2.46 1.75 -11.48
CA LEU A 159 3.21 0.51 -11.43
C LEU A 159 2.62 -0.56 -12.36
N SER A 160 1.30 -0.68 -12.42
CA SER A 160 0.63 -1.57 -13.37
C SER A 160 0.94 -1.20 -14.84
N GLN A 161 0.97 0.08 -15.17
CA GLN A 161 1.36 0.57 -16.49
C GLN A 161 2.83 0.25 -16.79
N THR A 162 3.71 0.38 -15.80
CA THR A 162 5.13 -0.02 -15.90
C THR A 162 5.28 -1.50 -16.26
N TYR A 163 4.58 -2.39 -15.55
CA TYR A 163 4.63 -3.83 -15.84
C TYR A 163 4.02 -4.20 -17.20
N ARG A 164 2.99 -3.47 -17.65
CA ARG A 164 2.45 -3.64 -19.00
C ARG A 164 3.52 -3.30 -20.04
N ASN A 165 4.23 -2.18 -19.87
CA ASN A 165 5.31 -1.80 -20.79
C ASN A 165 6.45 -2.82 -20.78
N PHE A 166 6.77 -3.44 -19.63
CA PHE A 166 7.74 -4.56 -19.59
C PHE A 166 7.30 -5.76 -20.43
N PHE A 167 6.01 -6.09 -20.41
CA PHE A 167 5.47 -7.16 -21.25
C PHE A 167 5.56 -6.80 -22.74
N ASP A 168 5.14 -5.58 -23.09
CA ASP A 168 5.16 -5.10 -24.47
C ASP A 168 6.61 -5.03 -25.01
N LEU A 169 7.57 -4.62 -24.17
CA LEU A 169 9.00 -4.69 -24.47
C LEU A 169 9.48 -6.11 -24.74
N SER A 170 9.08 -7.07 -23.92
CA SER A 170 9.43 -8.48 -24.14
C SER A 170 8.89 -9.00 -25.46
N VAL A 171 7.65 -8.63 -25.82
CA VAL A 171 7.05 -8.97 -27.11
C VAL A 171 7.80 -8.32 -28.27
N ALA A 172 8.14 -7.04 -28.17
CA ALA A 172 8.86 -6.30 -29.20
C ALA A 172 10.29 -6.84 -29.41
N VAL A 173 11.03 -7.15 -28.34
CA VAL A 173 12.36 -7.76 -28.43
C VAL A 173 12.30 -9.11 -29.17
N ASN A 174 11.30 -9.94 -28.89
CA ASN A 174 11.10 -11.24 -29.57
C ASN A 174 10.73 -11.14 -31.06
N LYS A 175 10.31 -9.96 -31.54
CA LYS A 175 10.09 -9.72 -32.98
C LYS A 175 11.39 -9.37 -33.70
N VAL A 176 12.32 -8.75 -33.00
CA VAL A 176 13.58 -8.24 -33.57
C VAL A 176 14.68 -9.29 -33.52
N LEU A 177 14.67 -10.16 -32.51
CA LEU A 177 15.65 -11.23 -32.39
C LEU A 177 15.33 -12.40 -33.36
N PRO A 178 16.35 -12.98 -34.03
CA PRO A 178 16.17 -14.17 -34.85
C PRO A 178 15.64 -15.32 -34.00
N ARG A 179 14.60 -16.01 -34.49
CA ARG A 179 14.17 -17.29 -33.90
C ARG A 179 15.12 -18.37 -34.40
N TYR A 180 15.96 -18.90 -33.51
CA TYR A 180 16.74 -20.10 -33.76
C TYR A 180 15.87 -21.35 -33.69
#